data_AF-A0A6H1ZR30-F1
#
_entry.id   AF-A0A6H1ZR30-F1
#
_cell.length_a   1.000
_cell.length_b   1.000
_cell.length_c   1.000
_cell.angle_alpha   90.00
_cell.angle_beta   90.00
_cell.angle_gamma   90.00
#
_symmetry.space_group_name_H-M   'P 1'
#
loop_
_entity.id
_entity.type
_entity.pdbx_description
1 polymer ?
#
loop_
_entity_poly.entity_id
_entity_poly.type
_entity_poly.pdbx_seq_one_letter_code
_entity_poly.pdbx_strand_id
1 'polypeptide(L)'
;MNNLPNILFSKFTRVNETVTPEALQPNELTQLENMRLDEEIGVASTRKGFARYHEQANTSGVVNNIYDVIDENGDNYLLSAVGTKLRKNALGGAGWVDVKTGLTEAKLRMAVYGTKFYFTNYEEVPFYTDLTDTYDMEIERPDVTDI
;
A
#
# COMPACT_ATOMS: atom_id res chain seq x y z
N MET A 1 66.13 51.65 8.68
CA MET A 1 65.90 50.21 8.92
C MET A 1 64.47 50.07 9.43
N ASN A 2 63.54 49.61 8.58
CA ASN A 2 62.12 49.49 8.95
C ASN A 2 61.83 48.05 9.36
N ASN A 3 61.49 47.85 10.64
CA ASN A 3 60.94 46.58 11.14
C ASN A 3 59.49 46.46 10.67
N LEU A 4 59.21 45.53 9.76
CA LEU A 4 57.84 45.14 9.42
C LEU A 4 57.31 44.16 10.48
N PRO A 5 56.07 44.31 10.97
CA PRO A 5 55.49 43.38 11.94
C PRO A 5 55.23 42.01 11.30
N ASN A 6 55.55 40.96 12.04
CA ASN A 6 55.31 39.58 11.67
C ASN A 6 53.79 39.30 11.70
N ILE A 7 53.15 39.19 10.54
CA ILE A 7 51.72 38.88 10.43
C ILE A 7 51.55 37.37 10.64
N LEU A 8 51.14 36.97 11.84
CA LEU A 8 50.74 35.59 12.14
C LEU A 8 49.33 35.34 11.60
N PHE A 9 49.22 34.61 10.50
CA PHE A 9 47.95 34.11 9.97
C PHE A 9 47.48 32.89 10.80
N SER A 10 46.81 33.13 11.93
CA SER A 10 46.26 32.07 12.80
C SER A 10 44.89 31.52 12.35
N LYS A 11 44.46 31.77 11.11
CA LYS A 11 43.10 31.45 10.63
C LYS A 11 43.04 30.47 9.46
N PHE A 12 44.17 29.86 9.07
CA PHE A 12 44.16 28.82 8.04
C PHE A 12 44.42 27.46 8.68
N THR A 13 43.36 26.67 8.80
CA THR A 13 43.43 25.26 9.19
C THR A 13 43.85 24.46 7.95
N ARG A 14 44.79 23.52 8.10
CA ARG A 14 45.19 22.61 7.02
C ARG A 14 44.00 21.76 6.59
N VAL A 15 43.47 22.04 5.40
CA VAL A 15 42.49 21.20 4.72
C VAL A 15 43.29 20.17 3.93
N ASN A 16 43.51 18.97 4.49
CA ASN A 16 43.90 17.70 3.83
C ASN A 16 44.61 16.71 4.79
N GLU A 17 44.21 16.67 6.07
CA GLU A 17 44.58 15.55 6.96
C GLU A 17 43.32 14.74 7.27
N THR A 18 43.47 13.42 7.44
CA THR A 18 42.37 12.51 7.77
C THR A 18 41.83 12.88 9.16
N VAL A 19 40.74 13.65 9.20
CA VAL A 19 40.16 14.12 10.46
C VAL A 19 39.48 12.94 11.15
N THR A 20 39.92 12.59 12.35
CA THR A 20 39.22 11.62 13.20
C THR A 20 37.85 12.18 13.59
N PRO A 21 36.75 11.40 13.49
CA PRO A 21 35.39 11.91 13.68
C PRO A 21 35.15 12.64 15.02
N GLU A 22 35.93 12.28 16.04
CA GLU A 22 35.88 12.85 17.40
C GLU A 22 36.43 14.29 17.48
N ALA A 23 37.19 14.74 16.48
CA ALA A 23 37.79 16.09 16.44
C ALA A 23 36.89 17.14 15.77
N LEU A 24 35.75 16.74 15.20
CA LEU A 24 34.79 17.64 14.56
C LEU A 24 33.87 18.27 15.60
N GLN A 25 33.64 19.58 15.49
CA GLN A 25 32.66 20.22 16.36
C GLN A 25 31.23 19.77 15.98
N PRO A 26 30.28 19.74 16.93
CA PRO A 26 28.91 19.27 16.68
C PRO A 26 28.17 19.98 15.52
N ASN A 27 28.57 21.22 15.20
CA ASN A 27 28.06 22.03 14.09
C ASN A 27 28.78 21.77 12.75
N GLU A 28 29.91 21.06 12.77
CA GLU A 28 30.65 20.59 11.59
C GLU A 28 30.22 19.16 11.20
N LEU A 29 29.46 18.49 12.07
CA LEU A 29 28.86 17.19 11.83
C LEU A 29 27.47 17.37 11.20
N THR A 30 27.30 16.85 9.99
CA THR A 30 25.95 16.72 9.40
C THR A 30 25.20 15.61 10.14
N GLN A 31 24.28 15.97 11.02
CA GLN A 31 23.43 15.01 11.73
C GLN A 31 22.26 14.58 10.82
N LEU A 32 22.22 13.30 10.47
CA LEU A 32 21.17 12.72 9.63
C LEU A 32 20.08 12.13 10.52
N GLU A 33 19.20 13.00 11.04
CA GLU A 33 18.17 12.65 12.04
C GLU A 33 17.13 11.63 11.57
N ASN A 34 16.99 11.41 10.26
CA ASN A 34 16.00 10.49 9.69
C ASN A 34 16.62 9.43 8.76
N MET A 35 17.77 8.89 9.15
CA MET A 35 18.45 7.84 8.40
C MET A 35 18.56 6.53 9.18
N ARG A 36 18.56 5.43 8.43
CA ARG A 36 18.85 4.08 8.89
C ARG A 36 19.90 3.48 7.95
N LEU A 37 20.66 2.50 8.43
CA LEU A 37 21.47 1.68 7.53
C LEU A 37 20.53 0.74 6.78
N ASP A 38 20.61 0.74 5.45
CA ASP A 38 19.93 -0.25 4.63
C ASP A 38 20.74 -1.56 4.68
N GLU A 39 20.21 -2.59 5.34
CA GLU A 39 20.94 -3.84 5.55
C GLU A 39 21.13 -4.66 4.27
N GLU A 40 20.38 -4.37 3.20
CA GLU A 40 20.51 -5.06 1.91
C GLU A 40 21.56 -4.41 1.01
N ILE A 41 21.63 -3.08 1.01
CA ILE A 41 22.50 -2.30 0.10
C ILE A 41 23.77 -1.80 0.83
N GLY A 42 23.78 -1.84 2.16
CA GLY A 42 24.91 -1.37 2.98
C GLY A 42 25.10 0.15 2.96
N VAL A 43 24.11 0.91 2.48
CA VAL A 43 24.16 2.37 2.36
C VAL A 43 23.15 2.99 3.31
N ALA A 44 23.47 4.16 3.85
CA ALA A 44 22.55 4.87 4.70
C ALA A 44 21.35 5.39 3.85
N SER A 45 20.14 4.96 4.20
CA SER A 45 18.90 5.34 3.53
C SER A 45 18.00 6.12 4.48
N THR A 46 17.15 7.00 3.95
CA THR A 46 16.14 7.66 4.78
C THR A 46 15.15 6.62 5.30
N ARG A 47 14.59 6.83 6.50
CA ARG A 47 13.40 6.07 6.91
C ARG A 47 12.25 6.55 6.03
N LYS A 48 12.14 5.97 4.83
CA LYS A 48 11.01 6.19 3.93
C LYS A 48 9.76 5.92 4.76
N GLY A 49 8.83 6.88 4.81
CA GLY A 49 7.52 6.66 5.42
C GLY A 49 6.86 5.42 4.84
N PHE A 50 5.78 4.92 5.47
CA PHE A 50 5.08 3.67 5.11
C PHE A 50 5.32 3.22 3.67
N ALA A 51 6.27 2.29 3.49
CA ALA A 51 6.49 1.68 2.20
C ALA A 51 5.26 0.83 1.90
N ARG A 52 4.64 1.04 0.74
CA ARG A 52 3.57 0.18 0.27
C ARG A 52 4.19 -1.21 0.08
N TYR A 53 3.76 -2.18 0.89
CA TYR A 53 4.11 -3.57 0.66
C TYR A 53 3.35 -4.03 -0.58
N HIS A 54 4.08 -4.52 -1.58
CA HIS A 54 3.60 -4.95 -2.90
C HIS A 54 3.08 -3.81 -3.80
N GLU A 55 3.95 -3.29 -4.69
CA GLU A 55 3.52 -2.53 -5.88
C GLU A 55 2.77 -3.49 -6.82
N GLN A 56 1.50 -3.75 -6.53
CA GLN A 56 0.66 -4.54 -7.43
C GLN A 56 0.17 -3.67 -8.58
N ALA A 57 0.03 -4.28 -9.76
CA ALA A 57 -0.47 -3.60 -10.96
C ALA A 57 -1.74 -2.81 -10.62
N ASN A 58 -1.70 -1.49 -10.86
CA ASN A 58 -2.82 -0.59 -10.58
C ASN A 58 -4.10 -1.18 -11.18
N THR A 59 -5.10 -1.43 -10.33
CA THR A 59 -6.44 -1.66 -10.84
C THR A 59 -6.96 -0.32 -11.37
N SER A 60 -7.25 -0.27 -12.67
CA SER A 60 -7.92 0.90 -13.25
C SER A 60 -9.37 0.90 -12.78
N GLY A 61 -9.76 1.89 -11.98
CA GLY A 61 -11.15 2.07 -11.53
C GLY A 61 -11.24 2.58 -10.08
N VAL A 62 -12.42 3.07 -9.70
CA VAL A 62 -12.69 3.48 -8.33
C VAL A 62 -12.86 2.23 -7.47
N VAL A 63 -12.15 2.18 -6.34
CA VAL A 63 -12.35 1.16 -5.31
C VAL A 63 -13.53 1.60 -4.43
N ASN A 64 -14.66 0.92 -4.56
CA ASN A 64 -15.87 1.26 -3.82
C ASN A 64 -15.88 0.67 -2.40
N ASN A 65 -15.33 -0.55 -2.26
CA ASN A 65 -15.36 -1.35 -1.04
C ASN A 65 -14.15 -2.29 -0.99
N ILE A 66 -13.68 -2.64 0.20
CA ILE A 66 -12.71 -3.71 0.42
C ILE A 66 -13.23 -4.60 1.56
N TYR A 67 -13.10 -5.91 1.37
CA TYR A 67 -13.43 -6.95 2.33
C TYR A 67 -12.20 -7.84 2.53
N ASP A 68 -12.01 -8.28 3.77
CA ASP A 68 -11.04 -9.32 4.13
C ASP A 68 -11.82 -10.63 4.27
N VAL A 69 -11.47 -11.65 3.47
CA VAL A 69 -12.24 -12.89 3.37
C VAL A 69 -11.34 -14.11 3.32
N ILE A 70 -11.76 -15.18 4.00
CA ILE A 70 -11.05 -16.45 4.06
C ILE A 70 -11.84 -17.50 3.28
N ASP A 71 -11.18 -18.23 2.39
CA ASP A 71 -11.82 -19.29 1.62
C ASP A 71 -12.03 -20.59 2.43
N GLU A 72 -12.54 -21.63 1.78
CA GLU A 72 -12.76 -22.93 2.43
C GLU A 72 -11.47 -23.67 2.83
N ASN A 73 -10.34 -23.32 2.23
CA ASN A 73 -9.03 -23.90 2.50
C ASN A 73 -8.26 -23.13 3.59
N GLY A 74 -8.77 -21.97 4.02
CA GLY A 74 -8.13 -21.10 4.99
C GLY A 74 -7.21 -20.03 4.37
N ASP A 75 -7.20 -19.90 3.04
CA ASP A 75 -6.43 -18.89 2.35
C ASP A 75 -7.11 -17.53 2.48
N ASN A 76 -6.32 -16.49 2.78
CA ASN A 76 -6.83 -15.13 2.94
C ASN A 76 -6.77 -14.33 1.63
N TYR A 77 -7.87 -13.65 1.32
CA TYR A 77 -8.02 -12.81 0.16
C TYR A 77 -8.55 -11.43 0.53
N LEU A 78 -7.99 -10.40 -0.11
CA LEU A 78 -8.66 -9.12 -0.24
C LEU A 78 -9.66 -9.19 -1.39
N LEU A 79 -10.92 -8.91 -1.10
CA LEU A 79 -11.98 -8.86 -2.08
C LEU A 79 -12.50 -7.44 -2.20
N SER A 80 -12.61 -6.92 -3.42
CA SER A 80 -12.94 -5.50 -3.64
C SER A 80 -13.79 -5.28 -4.87
N ALA A 81 -14.78 -4.40 -4.75
CA ALA A 81 -15.52 -3.86 -5.88
C ALA A 81 -14.69 -2.72 -6.51
N VAL A 82 -14.21 -2.93 -7.73
CA VAL A 82 -13.37 -1.97 -8.46
C VAL A 82 -14.00 -1.66 -9.82
N GLY A 83 -14.51 -0.44 -9.96
CA GLY A 83 -15.30 -0.03 -11.12
C GLY A 83 -16.50 -0.97 -11.35
N THR A 84 -16.55 -1.60 -12.50
CA THR A 84 -17.62 -2.53 -12.94
C THR A 84 -17.32 -4.01 -12.65
N LYS A 85 -16.44 -4.29 -11.68
CA LYS A 85 -15.94 -5.64 -11.40
C LYS A 85 -15.80 -5.91 -9.90
N LEU A 86 -16.05 -7.15 -9.51
CA LEU A 86 -15.61 -7.71 -8.23
C LEU A 86 -14.28 -8.40 -8.46
N ARG A 87 -13.25 -8.05 -7.69
CA ARG A 87 -11.90 -8.59 -7.84
C ARG A 87 -11.35 -9.13 -6.53
N LYS A 88 -10.59 -10.22 -6.59
CA LYS A 88 -9.87 -10.79 -5.44
C LYS A 88 -8.37 -10.65 -5.59
N ASN A 89 -7.66 -10.62 -4.47
CA ASN A 89 -6.21 -10.59 -4.40
C ASN A 89 -5.76 -11.49 -3.26
N ALA A 90 -4.96 -12.51 -3.58
CA ALA A 90 -4.40 -13.41 -2.60
C ALA A 90 -3.22 -12.75 -1.87
N LEU A 91 -3.04 -13.08 -0.59
CA LEU A 91 -1.86 -12.66 0.16
C LEU A 91 -0.56 -13.06 -0.58
N GLY A 92 0.30 -12.09 -0.88
CA GLY A 92 1.56 -12.32 -1.59
C GLY A 92 1.41 -12.61 -3.10
N GLY A 93 0.19 -12.51 -3.65
CA GLY A 93 -0.08 -12.71 -5.07
C GLY A 93 0.42 -11.56 -5.97
N ALA A 94 0.63 -11.87 -7.26
CA ALA A 94 1.17 -10.93 -8.25
C ALA A 94 0.13 -9.91 -8.80
N GLY A 95 -1.15 -10.01 -8.41
CA GLY A 95 -2.16 -9.04 -8.86
C GLY A 95 -3.61 -9.43 -8.56
N TRP A 96 -4.51 -8.52 -8.93
CA TRP A 96 -5.95 -8.68 -8.79
C TRP A 96 -6.54 -9.55 -9.90
N VAL A 97 -7.38 -10.50 -9.51
CA VAL A 97 -8.12 -11.40 -10.41
C VAL A 97 -9.60 -11.05 -10.37
N ASP A 98 -10.25 -10.99 -11.53
CA ASP A 98 -11.68 -10.73 -11.63
C ASP A 98 -12.47 -11.97 -11.17
N VAL A 99 -13.41 -11.75 -10.24
CA VAL A 99 -14.36 -12.76 -9.72
C VAL A 99 -15.70 -12.65 -10.44
N LYS A 100 -16.17 -11.41 -10.65
CA LYS A 100 -17.36 -11.10 -11.45
C LYS A 100 -17.11 -9.82 -12.24
N THR A 101 -17.59 -9.79 -13.49
CA THR A 101 -17.51 -8.62 -14.37
C THR A 101 -18.89 -8.16 -14.80
N GLY A 102 -18.99 -6.92 -15.30
CA GLY A 102 -20.25 -6.38 -15.81
C GLY A 102 -21.16 -5.85 -14.71
N LEU A 103 -20.61 -5.59 -13.53
CA LEU A 103 -21.31 -4.92 -12.45
C LEU A 103 -21.51 -3.45 -12.78
N THR A 104 -22.59 -2.86 -12.29
CA THR A 104 -22.78 -1.42 -12.22
C THR A 104 -21.86 -0.86 -11.13
N GLU A 105 -21.23 0.27 -11.41
CA GLU A 105 -20.27 0.90 -10.50
C GLU A 105 -20.98 1.47 -9.26
N ALA A 106 -21.10 0.62 -8.24
CA ALA A 106 -21.79 0.95 -7.00
C ALA A 106 -21.12 0.27 -5.80
N LYS A 107 -21.49 0.73 -4.60
CA LYS A 107 -21.05 0.08 -3.36
C LYS A 107 -21.78 -1.23 -3.15
N LEU A 108 -21.03 -2.32 -3.00
CA LEU A 108 -21.61 -3.61 -2.64
C LEU A 108 -21.84 -3.71 -1.13
N ARG A 109 -22.78 -4.56 -0.72
CA ARG A 109 -22.95 -5.03 0.66
C ARG A 109 -22.74 -6.52 0.66
N MET A 110 -21.88 -7.00 1.56
CA MET A 110 -21.52 -8.40 1.66
C MET A 110 -22.15 -9.03 2.90
N ALA A 111 -22.66 -10.25 2.75
CA ALA A 111 -22.99 -11.16 3.85
C ALA A 111 -22.28 -12.50 3.62
N VAL A 112 -21.81 -13.12 4.70
CA VAL A 112 -21.14 -14.42 4.64
C VAL A 112 -22.11 -15.48 5.14
N TYR A 113 -22.23 -16.58 4.39
CA TYR A 113 -23.01 -17.75 4.82
C TYR A 113 -22.32 -19.03 4.37
N GLY A 114 -21.80 -19.80 5.35
CA GLY A 114 -20.92 -20.92 5.09
C GLY A 114 -19.62 -20.45 4.42
N THR A 115 -19.26 -21.09 3.30
CA THR A 115 -18.08 -20.76 2.48
C THR A 115 -18.39 -19.77 1.35
N LYS A 116 -19.61 -19.19 1.34
CA LYS A 116 -20.10 -18.33 0.26
C LYS A 116 -20.25 -16.89 0.71
N PHE A 117 -19.95 -15.98 -0.22
CA PHE A 117 -20.02 -14.54 -0.05
C PHE A 117 -21.17 -13.99 -0.91
N TYR A 118 -22.20 -13.45 -0.27
CA TYR A 118 -23.40 -12.93 -0.90
C TYR A 118 -23.30 -11.41 -1.04
N PHE A 119 -23.64 -10.89 -2.20
CA PHE A 119 -23.50 -9.49 -2.58
C PHE A 119 -24.83 -8.89 -3.05
N THR A 120 -25.04 -7.63 -2.66
CA THR A 120 -26.17 -6.81 -3.10
C THR A 120 -25.74 -5.35 -3.25
N ASN A 121 -26.34 -4.61 -4.19
CA ASN A 121 -26.07 -3.17 -4.37
C ASN A 121 -27.31 -2.36 -4.82
N TYR A 122 -28.53 -2.87 -4.60
CA TYR A 122 -29.82 -2.31 -5.03
C TYR A 122 -30.04 -2.14 -6.54
N GLU A 123 -28.97 -2.08 -7.34
CA GLU A 123 -29.01 -1.89 -8.79
C GLU A 123 -29.00 -3.22 -9.54
N GLU A 124 -28.29 -4.22 -9.00
CA GLU A 124 -28.16 -5.54 -9.62
C GLU A 124 -28.96 -6.60 -8.90
N VAL A 125 -29.19 -7.70 -9.63
CA VAL A 125 -29.68 -8.95 -9.06
C VAL A 125 -28.68 -9.39 -7.97
N PRO A 126 -29.15 -9.72 -6.75
CA PRO A 126 -28.29 -10.30 -5.73
C PRO A 126 -27.51 -11.49 -6.29
N PHE A 127 -26.25 -11.65 -5.89
CA PHE A 127 -25.42 -12.75 -6.38
C PHE A 127 -24.53 -13.28 -5.26
N TYR A 128 -23.94 -14.45 -5.45
CA TYR A 128 -22.99 -15.01 -4.50
C TYR A 128 -21.80 -15.67 -5.20
N THR A 129 -20.67 -15.76 -4.51
CA THR A 129 -19.45 -16.39 -5.01
C THR A 129 -18.76 -17.18 -3.90
N ASP A 130 -18.06 -18.24 -4.29
CA ASP A 130 -17.09 -18.96 -3.46
C ASP A 130 -15.64 -18.55 -3.78
N LEU A 131 -15.48 -17.38 -4.41
CA LEU A 131 -14.26 -16.81 -4.99
C LEU A 131 -13.79 -17.48 -6.28
N THR A 132 -14.28 -18.66 -6.65
CA THR A 132 -13.93 -19.35 -7.89
C THR A 132 -15.03 -19.15 -8.92
N ASP A 133 -16.25 -19.47 -8.53
CA ASP A 133 -17.45 -19.33 -9.34
C ASP A 133 -18.36 -18.24 -8.76
N THR A 134 -19.17 -17.63 -9.63
CA THR A 134 -20.16 -16.62 -9.24
C THR A 134 -21.50 -16.94 -9.86
N TYR A 135 -22.55 -16.84 -9.05
CA TYR A 135 -23.92 -17.18 -9.43
C TYR A 135 -24.87 -16.05 -9.06
N ASP A 136 -25.72 -15.65 -10.00
CA ASP A 136 -26.81 -14.72 -9.74
C ASP A 136 -27.95 -15.46 -9.02
N MET A 137 -28.57 -14.79 -8.06
CA MET A 137 -29.69 -15.36 -7.32
C MET A 137 -30.96 -15.21 -8.15
N GLU A 138 -31.65 -16.33 -8.36
CA GLU A 138 -33.00 -16.35 -8.95
C GLU A 138 -34.02 -15.93 -7.89
N ILE A 139 -33.97 -14.67 -7.48
CA ILE A 139 -34.98 -14.08 -6.59
C ILE A 139 -35.84 -13.13 -7.41
N GLU A 140 -37.10 -13.50 -7.62
CA GLU A 140 -38.12 -12.55 -8.07
C GLU A 140 -38.45 -11.60 -6.91
N ARG A 141 -38.54 -10.30 -7.19
CA ARG A 141 -39.02 -9.33 -6.20
C ARG A 141 -40.43 -9.75 -5.79
N PRO A 142 -40.74 -9.81 -4.48
CA PRO A 142 -42.11 -9.99 -4.04
C PRO A 142 -42.98 -8.91 -4.67
N ASP A 143 -44.08 -9.30 -5.31
CA ASP A 143 -45.04 -8.33 -5.82
C ASP A 143 -45.71 -7.65 -4.61
N VAL A 144 -45.54 -6.34 -4.52
CA VAL A 144 -46.08 -5.50 -3.45
C VAL A 144 -47.28 -4.66 -3.93
N THR A 145 -47.81 -4.92 -5.12
CA THR A 145 -48.97 -4.18 -5.64
C THR A 145 -50.29 -4.51 -4.96
N ASP A 146 -50.35 -5.59 -4.16
CA ASP A 146 -51.53 -6.00 -3.39
C ASP A 146 -51.46 -5.63 -1.87
N ILE A 147 -50.72 -4.58 -1.50
CA ILE A 147 -50.71 -4.01 -0.13
C ILE A 147 -51.45 -2.66 -0.12
#